data_AF-A0A937ARP0-F1
#
_entry.id   AF-A0A937ARP0-F1
#
_cell.length_a   1.000
_cell.length_b   1.000
_cell.length_c   1.000
_cell.angle_alpha   90.00
_cell.angle_beta   90.00
_cell.angle_gamma   90.00
#
_symmetry.space_group_name_H-M   'P 1'
#
loop_
_entity.id
_entity.type
_entity.pdbx_description
1 polymer ?
#
loop_
_entity_poly.entity_id
_entity_poly.type
_entity_poly.pdbx_seq_one_letter_code
_entity_poly.pdbx_strand_id
1 'polypeptide(L)' 'ALVRVSGRIVVDQLKDLAMRAKCAVVLSTHDERIFDVASRRLHIEDGRCFEVPIHYH' A
#
# COMPACT_ATOMS: atom_id res chain seq x y z
N ALA A 1 14.49 6.94 6.29
CA ALA A 1 14.68 5.69 5.52
C ALA A 1 14.27 4.51 6.38
N LEU A 2 13.06 4.00 6.20
CA LEU A 2 12.64 2.74 6.81
C LEU A 2 13.41 1.63 6.08
N VAL A 3 14.17 0.80 6.80
CA VAL A 3 15.02 -0.24 6.18
C VAL A 3 14.17 -1.13 5.27
N ARG A 4 14.65 -1.39 4.04
CA ARG A 4 13.89 -1.98 2.93
C ARG A 4 13.01 -3.20 3.27
N VAL A 5 13.46 -4.06 4.19
CA VAL A 5 12.74 -5.26 4.66
C VAL A 5 11.70 -4.91 5.73
N SER A 6 12.03 -3.95 6.60
CA SER A 6 11.14 -3.49 7.68
C SER A 6 9.87 -2.87 7.13
N GLY A 7 9.94 -2.09 6.04
CA GLY A 7 8.75 -1.46 5.47
C GLY A 7 7.70 -2.46 4.98
N ARG A 8 8.12 -3.54 4.30
CA ARG A 8 7.20 -4.58 3.82
C ARG A 8 6.56 -5.34 4.96
N ILE A 9 7.35 -5.78 5.94
CA ILE A 9 6.85 -6.52 7.10
C ILE A 9 5.78 -5.71 7.86
N VAL A 10 6.02 -4.42 8.07
CA VAL A 10 5.05 -3.55 8.74
C VAL A 10 3.75 -3.45 7.94
N VAL A 11 3.83 -3.32 6.61
CA VAL A 11 2.64 -3.20 5.75
C VAL A 11 1.84 -4.50 5.71
N ASP A 12 2.50 -5.65 5.68
CA ASP A 12 1.85 -6.97 5.77
C ASP A 12 1.13 -7.13 7.12
N GLN A 13 1.77 -6.74 8.23
CA GLN A 13 1.14 -6.76 9.57
C GLN A 13 -0.06 -5.80 9.67
N LEU A 14 0.05 -4.61 9.08
CA LEU A 14 -1.04 -3.63 9.03
C LEU A 14 -2.23 -4.18 8.24
N LYS A 15 -1.99 -4.87 7.11
CA LYS A 15 -3.04 -5.53 6.32
C LYS A 15 -3.77 -6.57 7.15
N ASP A 16 -3.04 -7.46 7.82
CA ASP A 16 -3.65 -8.48 8.67
C ASP A 16 -4.47 -7.89 9.81
N LEU A 17 -3.95 -6.85 10.48
CA LEU A 17 -4.66 -6.16 11.53
C LEU A 17 -5.93 -5.49 11.02
N ALA A 18 -5.85 -4.80 9.88
CA ALA A 18 -6.98 -4.12 9.26
C ALA A 18 -8.12 -5.09 8.89
N MET A 19 -7.76 -6.26 8.35
CA MET A 19 -8.72 -7.32 8.05
C MET A 19 -9.40 -7.85 9.31
N ARG A 20 -8.65 -8.11 10.37
CA ARG A 20 -9.22 -8.55 11.67
C ARG A 20 -10.11 -7.48 12.31
N ALA A 21 -9.69 -6.21 12.23
CA ALA A 21 -10.41 -5.08 12.81
C ALA A 21 -11.57 -4.57 11.92
N LYS A 22 -11.72 -5.10 10.69
CA LYS A 22 -12.69 -4.64 9.69
C LYS A 22 -12.59 -3.14 9.41
N CYS A 23 -11.37 -2.61 9.31
CA CYS A 23 -11.12 -1.21 9.01
C CYS A 23 -10.38 -1.03 7.67
N ALA A 24 -10.59 0.13 7.05
CA ALA A 24 -9.85 0.52 5.86
C ALA A 24 -8.54 1.20 6.27
N VAL A 25 -7.44 0.85 5.59
CA VAL A 25 -6.14 1.51 5.73
C VAL A 25 -5.79 2.18 4.41
N VAL A 26 -5.47 3.47 4.46
CA VAL A 26 -4.94 4.23 3.33
C VAL A 26 -3.48 4.54 3.63
N LEU A 27 -2.60 4.16 2.72
CA LEU A 27 -1.16 4.40 2.82
C LEU A 27 -0.70 5.19 1.61
N SER A 28 0.09 6.24 1.84
CA SER A 28 0.83 6.94 0.80
C SER A 28 2.31 6.58 0.92
N THR A 29 2.95 6.26 -0.20
CA THR A 29 4.38 5.96 -0.24
C THR A 29 4.94 6.25 -1.63
N HIS A 30 6.24 6.53 -1.69
CA HIS A 30 7.03 6.52 -2.92
C HIS A 30 7.77 5.19 -3.14
N ASP A 31 7.61 4.23 -2.22
CA ASP A 31 8.25 2.92 -2.30
C ASP A 31 7.35 1.94 -3.06
N GLU A 32 7.64 1.74 -4.34
CA GLU A 32 6.80 0.94 -5.23
C GLU A 32 6.74 -0.55 -4.85
N ARG A 33 7.70 -1.01 -4.03
CA ARG A 33 7.87 -2.41 -3.64
C ARG A 33 6.84 -2.92 -2.63
N ILE A 34 6.03 -2.03 -2.06
CA ILE A 34 4.92 -2.43 -1.16
C ILE A 34 3.56 -2.39 -1.85
N PHE A 35 3.51 -1.93 -3.11
CA PHE A 35 2.25 -1.70 -3.79
C PHE A 35 1.52 -2.98 -4.24
N ASP A 36 2.19 -4.13 -4.25
CA ASP A 36 1.61 -5.45 -4.51
C ASP A 36 0.82 -6.00 -3.29
N VAL A 37 1.05 -5.46 -2.09
CA VAL A 37 0.29 -5.83 -0.88
C VAL A 37 -1.12 -5.25 -0.90
N ALA A 38 -1.26 -4.08 -1.52
CA ALA A 38 -2.49 -3.29 -1.53
C ALA A 38 -3.60 -3.99 -2.32
N SER A 39 -4.85 -3.76 -1.90
CA SER A 39 -6.03 -4.22 -2.65
C SER A 39 -6.37 -3.29 -3.82
N ARG A 40 -5.99 -2.01 -3.74
CA ARG A 40 -6.24 -0.98 -4.76
C ARG A 40 -5.07 0.01 -4.81
N ARG A 41 -4.80 0.59 -5.97
CA ARG A 41 -3.76 1.60 -6.17
C ARG A 41 -4.35 2.84 -6.83
N LEU A 42 -4.05 3.99 -6.25
CA LEU A 42 -4.40 5.30 -6.78
C LEU A 42 -3.11 6.08 -7.01
N HIS A 43 -2.95 6.62 -8.21
CA HIS A 43 -1.92 7.61 -8.50
C HIS A 43 -2.54 9.00 -8.38
N ILE A 44 -1.88 9.90 -7.67
CA ILE A 44 -2.34 11.27 -7.47
C ILE A 44 -1.31 12.22 -8.09
N GLU A 45 -1.75 12.97 -9.09
CA GLU A 45 -0.94 13.96 -9.81
C GLU A 45 -1.80 15.19 -10.09
N ASP A 46 -1.25 16.38 -9.85
CA ASP A 46 -1.92 17.67 -10.07
C ASP A 46 -3.34 17.77 -9.48
N GLY A 47 -3.53 17.21 -8.28
CA GLY A 47 -4.82 17.20 -7.58
C GLY A 47 -5.87 16.26 -8.19
N ARG A 48 -5.50 15.42 -9.16
CA ARG A 48 -6.35 14.40 -9.77
C ARG A 48 -5.95 13.01 -9.32
N CYS A 49 -6.93 12.11 -9.22
CA CYS A 49 -6.72 10.71 -8.84
C CYS A 49 -6.97 9.79 -10.04
N PHE A 50 -6.04 8.88 -10.28
CA PHE A 50 -6.10 7.89 -11.35
C PHE A 50 -6.01 6.49 -10.76
N GLU A 51 -6.94 5.61 -11.13
CA GLU A 51 -6.86 4.20 -10.75
C GLU A 51 -5.78 3.51 -11.59
N VAL A 52 -4.89 2.78 -10.92
CA VAL A 52 -3.77 2.10 -11.57
C VAL A 52 -3.89 0.59 -11.35
N PRO A 53 -3.71 -0.24 -12.40
CA PRO A 53 -3.70 -1.68 -12.25
C PRO A 53 -2.65 -2.16 -11.25
N ILE A 54 -2.99 -3.16 -10.46
CA ILE A 54 -2.03 -3.88 -9.63
C ILE A 54 -1.57 -5.10 -10.42
N HIS A 55 -0.31 -5.08 -10.81
CA HIS A 55 0.35 -6.27 -11.36
C HIS A 55 0.94 -7.06 -10.19
N TYR A 56 0.46 -8.29 -10.01
CA TYR A 56 1.10 -9.26 -9.12
C TYR A 56 2.30 -9.84 -9.88
N HIS A 57 3.52 -9.55 -9.43
CA HIS A 57 4.75 -10.19 -9.90
C HIS A 57 4.97 -11.52 -9.18
#